data_AF-B2UQJ8-F1
#
_entry.id   AF-B2UQJ8-F1
#
_cell.length_a   1.000
_cell.length_b   1.000
_cell.length_c   1.000
_cell.angle_alpha   90.00
_cell.angle_beta   90.00
_cell.angle_gamma   90.00
#
_symmetry.space_group_name_H-M   'P 1'
#
loop_
_entity.id
_entity.type
_entity.pdbx_description
1 polymer ?
#
loop_
_entity_poly.entity_id
_entity_poly.type
_entity_poly.pdbx_seq_one_letter_code
_entity_poly.pdbx_strand_id
1 'polypeptide(L)'
;MKPLLKIAFLSIACFPCFCINNAAGSEDVIPGSQKIDRENSIINPIILTGIKKTDDIRESQKEYIRKHYEGYGILGYIYTMHDGKYIQIISIRNDQGQEKLIYFDMTDIYRKLGKSRDKKTRKDIKRLIEDHKPLEKEPAESV
;
A
#
# COMPACT_ATOMS: atom_id res chain seq x y z
N MET A 1 58.05 -39.11 -23.20
CA MET A 1 57.45 -39.17 -21.85
C MET A 1 55.94 -39.35 -22.00
N LYS A 2 55.38 -40.43 -21.39
CA LYS A 2 54.04 -40.66 -20.76
C LYS A 2 52.81 -39.80 -21.19
N PRO A 3 51.56 -40.25 -20.97
CA PRO A 3 50.96 -41.57 -21.26
C PRO A 3 49.50 -41.48 -21.82
N LEU A 4 48.95 -42.66 -22.10
CA LEU A 4 47.57 -43.05 -22.42
C LEU A 4 46.45 -42.31 -21.66
N LEU A 5 45.36 -41.95 -22.36
CA LEU A 5 44.10 -41.55 -21.71
C LEU A 5 42.99 -42.56 -21.99
N LYS A 6 42.39 -43.01 -20.89
CA LYS A 6 41.50 -44.16 -20.76
C LYS A 6 40.03 -43.81 -21.05
N ILE A 7 39.35 -44.89 -21.43
CA ILE A 7 37.93 -45.21 -21.55
C ILE A 7 36.97 -44.50 -20.57
N ALA A 8 35.76 -44.30 -21.12
CA ALA A 8 34.54 -43.71 -20.60
C ALA A 8 34.07 -44.13 -19.19
N PHE A 9 33.36 -43.19 -18.54
CA PHE A 9 32.33 -43.49 -17.55
C PHE A 9 31.07 -42.67 -17.85
N LEU A 10 30.07 -43.38 -18.36
CA LEU A 10 28.66 -42.98 -18.32
C LEU A 10 28.23 -43.08 -16.86
N SER A 11 27.97 -41.95 -16.21
CA SER A 11 27.39 -41.93 -14.86
C SER A 11 26.03 -41.27 -14.91
N ILE A 12 25.01 -42.13 -14.75
CA ILE A 12 23.61 -41.80 -14.56
C ILE A 12 23.50 -41.15 -13.17
N ALA A 13 23.27 -39.84 -13.13
CA ALA A 13 22.88 -39.18 -11.89
C ALA A 13 21.36 -39.29 -11.75
N CYS A 14 20.93 -40.21 -10.88
CA CYS A 14 19.58 -40.23 -10.33
C CYS A 14 19.25 -38.86 -9.73
N PHE A 15 18.15 -38.26 -10.20
CA PHE A 15 17.45 -37.20 -9.49
C PHE A 15 17.02 -37.71 -8.11
N PRO A 16 17.45 -37.10 -6.99
CA PRO A 16 16.61 -37.09 -5.81
C PRO A 16 15.49 -36.07 -6.07
N CYS A 17 14.29 -36.59 -6.30
CA CYS A 17 13.05 -35.87 -6.12
C CYS A 17 13.03 -35.32 -4.69
N PHE A 18 13.45 -34.07 -4.49
CA PHE A 18 13.17 -33.35 -3.27
C PHE A 18 11.70 -32.92 -3.32
N CYS A 19 10.84 -33.79 -2.78
CA CYS A 19 9.51 -33.41 -2.34
C CYS A 19 9.66 -32.36 -1.22
N ILE A 20 9.58 -31.08 -1.55
CA ILE A 20 9.34 -30.05 -0.54
C ILE A 20 7.83 -29.99 -0.32
N ASN A 21 7.40 -30.67 0.75
CA ASN A 21 6.11 -30.40 1.38
C ASN A 21 6.12 -28.97 1.94
N ASN A 22 5.02 -28.25 1.75
CA ASN A 22 4.70 -27.02 2.45
C ASN A 22 4.82 -27.23 3.97
N ALA A 23 5.63 -26.41 4.64
CA ALA A 23 5.40 -26.01 6.02
C ALA A 23 6.27 -24.81 6.39
N ALA A 24 5.66 -23.94 7.19
CA ALA A 24 6.25 -22.91 8.04
C ALA A 24 6.71 -21.63 7.33
N GLY A 25 5.96 -20.57 7.63
CA GLY A 25 6.22 -19.21 7.19
C GLY A 25 7.60 -18.73 7.62
N SER A 26 8.33 -18.20 6.65
CA SER A 26 9.28 -17.13 6.90
C SER A 26 8.51 -15.83 6.79
N GLU A 27 8.23 -15.20 7.93
CA GLU A 27 8.05 -13.76 7.96
C GLU A 27 9.35 -13.16 7.42
N ASP A 28 9.35 -12.74 6.16
CA ASP A 28 10.35 -11.81 5.65
C ASP A 28 10.13 -10.48 6.37
N VAL A 29 10.66 -10.39 7.59
CA VAL A 29 10.76 -9.14 8.34
C VAL A 29 11.70 -8.25 7.55
N ILE A 30 11.13 -7.36 6.74
CA ILE A 30 11.86 -6.28 6.08
C ILE A 30 12.53 -5.43 7.17
N PRO A 31 13.88 -5.44 7.30
CA PRO A 31 14.55 -4.68 8.33
C PRO A 31 14.63 -3.23 7.83
N GLY A 32 13.75 -2.37 8.36
CA GLY A 32 13.70 -0.95 8.01
C GLY A 32 12.30 -0.35 7.90
N SER A 33 11.23 -1.14 8.06
CA SER A 33 9.93 -0.53 8.33
C SER A 33 9.98 0.06 9.74
N GLN A 34 10.11 1.38 9.83
CA GLN A 34 9.58 2.05 11.02
C GLN A 34 8.17 1.50 11.19
N LYS A 35 7.86 0.94 12.36
CA LYS A 35 6.47 0.73 12.76
C LYS A 35 5.85 2.12 12.81
N ILE A 36 5.37 2.58 11.65
CA ILE A 36 4.55 3.77 11.54
C ILE A 36 3.41 3.47 12.49
N ASP A 37 3.24 4.31 13.49
CA ASP A 37 2.14 4.24 14.42
C ASP A 37 0.86 4.51 13.62
N ARG A 38 0.36 3.43 12.99
CA ARG A 38 -0.79 3.45 12.08
C ARG A 38 -1.97 4.06 12.81
N GLU A 39 -2.10 3.77 14.10
CA GLU A 39 -3.16 4.25 14.96
C GLU A 39 -3.08 5.77 15.16
N ASN A 40 -1.94 6.30 15.60
CA ASN A 40 -1.77 7.75 15.79
C ASN A 40 -1.91 8.58 14.50
N SER A 41 -1.52 8.02 13.35
CA SER A 41 -1.64 8.70 12.06
C SER A 41 -3.06 8.68 11.49
N ILE A 42 -3.84 7.63 11.79
CA ILE A 42 -5.28 7.59 11.50
C ILE A 42 -6.05 8.59 12.39
N ILE A 43 -5.57 8.85 13.61
CA ILE A 43 -6.18 9.81 14.54
C ILE A 43 -6.03 11.26 14.03
N ASN A 44 -4.91 11.60 13.37
CA ASN A 44 -4.63 12.96 12.87
C ASN A 44 -4.39 13.01 11.34
N PRO A 45 -5.42 12.70 10.53
CA PRO A 45 -5.29 12.72 9.07
C PRO A 45 -5.19 14.15 8.53
N ILE A 46 -4.52 14.29 7.39
CA ILE A 46 -4.38 15.56 6.68
C ILE A 46 -5.73 15.97 6.06
N ILE A 47 -6.12 17.22 6.30
CA ILE A 47 -7.35 17.80 5.74
C ILE A 47 -6.97 18.73 4.59
N LEU A 48 -7.38 18.37 3.38
CA LEU A 48 -7.24 19.25 2.21
C LEU A 48 -8.43 20.19 2.11
N THR A 49 -8.17 21.46 1.82
CA THR A 49 -9.20 22.50 1.70
C THR A 49 -9.26 23.06 0.27
N GLY A 50 -10.36 23.73 -0.07
CA GLY A 50 -10.50 24.41 -1.37
C GLY A 50 -10.78 23.52 -2.59
N ILE A 51 -10.93 22.20 -2.42
CA ILE A 51 -11.21 21.26 -3.51
C ILE A 51 -12.62 21.45 -4.07
N LYS A 52 -12.72 21.66 -5.39
CA LYS A 52 -14.01 21.92 -6.09
C LYS A 52 -14.37 20.88 -7.13
N LYS A 53 -13.41 20.11 -7.66
CA LYS A 53 -13.62 19.04 -8.63
C LYS A 53 -13.00 17.75 -8.14
N THR A 54 -13.51 16.63 -8.65
CA THR A 54 -12.97 15.29 -8.34
C THR A 54 -11.51 15.15 -8.79
N ASP A 55 -11.17 15.70 -9.95
CA ASP A 55 -9.83 15.57 -10.52
C ASP A 55 -8.78 16.33 -9.68
N ASP A 56 -9.20 17.41 -9.01
CA ASP A 56 -8.34 18.22 -8.14
C ASP A 56 -7.91 17.48 -6.87
N ILE A 57 -8.63 16.42 -6.47
CA ILE A 57 -8.32 15.63 -5.27
C ILE A 57 -6.93 15.03 -5.37
N ARG A 58 -6.69 14.28 -6.45
CA ARG A 58 -5.43 13.53 -6.64
C ARG A 58 -4.25 14.49 -6.83
N GLU A 59 -4.46 15.57 -7.57
CA GLU A 59 -3.41 16.56 -7.79
C GLU A 59 -3.06 17.30 -6.49
N SER A 60 -4.05 17.63 -5.65
CA SER A 60 -3.78 18.26 -4.36
C SER A 60 -3.06 17.34 -3.38
N GLN A 61 -3.38 16.04 -3.38
CA GLN A 61 -2.65 15.05 -2.59
C GLN A 61 -1.20 14.89 -3.06
N LYS A 62 -0.97 14.79 -4.37
CA LYS A 62 0.37 14.74 -4.96
C LYS A 62 1.19 15.98 -4.61
N GLU A 63 0.57 17.15 -4.73
CA GLU A 63 1.23 18.43 -4.44
C GLU A 63 1.60 18.54 -2.96
N TYR A 64 0.71 18.09 -2.06
CA TYR A 64 1.04 18.00 -0.63
C TYR A 64 2.25 17.08 -0.40
N ILE A 65 2.25 15.88 -0.98
CA ILE A 65 3.36 14.94 -0.83
C ILE A 65 4.66 15.55 -1.36
N ARG A 66 4.63 16.14 -2.56
CA ARG A 66 5.80 16.79 -3.17
C ARG A 66 6.41 17.88 -2.30
N LYS A 67 5.58 18.66 -1.58
CA LYS A 67 6.02 19.76 -0.72
C LYS A 67 6.58 19.29 0.63
N HIS A 68 6.04 18.20 1.19
CA HIS A 68 6.33 17.78 2.56
C HIS A 68 7.23 16.54 2.65
N TYR A 69 7.36 15.78 1.58
CA TYR A 69 8.11 14.53 1.50
C TYR A 69 8.99 14.52 0.25
N GLU A 70 9.93 15.45 0.19
CA GLU A 70 10.91 15.50 -0.90
C GLU A 70 11.70 14.19 -1.01
N GLY A 71 11.93 13.73 -2.24
CA GLY A 71 12.63 12.46 -2.52
C GLY A 71 11.78 11.20 -2.29
N TYR A 72 10.49 11.32 -1.98
CA TYR A 72 9.58 10.18 -1.92
C TYR A 72 8.72 10.07 -3.19
N GLY A 73 8.63 8.86 -3.75
CA GLY A 73 7.69 8.47 -4.80
C GLY A 73 6.44 7.82 -4.23
N ILE A 74 5.31 7.96 -4.94
CA ILE A 74 4.05 7.30 -4.57
C ILE A 74 4.07 5.84 -5.02
N LEU A 75 3.80 4.92 -4.10
CA LEU A 75 3.69 3.49 -4.37
C LEU A 75 2.25 3.04 -4.62
N GLY A 76 1.29 3.57 -3.87
CA GLY A 76 -0.08 3.06 -3.93
C GLY A 76 -1.07 3.85 -3.10
N TYR A 77 -2.34 3.49 -3.25
CA TYR A 77 -3.48 4.12 -2.59
C TYR A 77 -4.32 3.04 -1.92
N ILE A 78 -4.71 3.28 -0.68
CA ILE A 78 -5.61 2.43 0.10
C ILE A 78 -6.79 3.30 0.53
N TYR A 79 -7.99 2.74 0.48
CA TYR A 79 -9.23 3.44 0.78
C TYR A 79 -9.89 2.73 1.96
N THR A 80 -9.97 3.39 3.12
CA THR A 80 -10.48 2.77 4.35
C THR A 80 -11.44 3.66 5.12
N MET A 81 -12.36 3.03 5.84
CA MET A 81 -13.25 3.69 6.79
C MET A 81 -12.70 3.52 8.21
N HIS A 82 -12.59 4.64 8.92
CA HIS A 82 -12.23 4.65 10.35
C HIS A 82 -13.13 5.66 11.08
N ASP A 83 -13.79 5.24 12.16
CA ASP A 83 -14.71 6.08 12.96
C ASP A 83 -15.70 6.91 12.14
N GLY A 84 -16.28 6.31 11.10
CA GLY A 84 -17.25 6.96 10.21
C GLY A 84 -16.64 7.98 9.24
N LYS A 85 -15.31 8.14 9.22
CA LYS A 85 -14.58 8.98 8.27
C LYS A 85 -14.06 8.18 7.10
N TYR A 86 -14.06 8.80 5.92
CA TYR A 86 -13.42 8.28 4.71
C TYR A 86 -11.95 8.66 4.73
N ILE A 87 -11.07 7.69 4.95
CA ILE A 87 -9.62 7.88 5.01
C ILE A 87 -8.98 7.29 3.76
N GLN A 88 -8.29 8.15 3.00
CA GLN A 88 -7.44 7.71 1.90
C GLN A 88 -5.98 7.69 2.37
N ILE A 89 -5.33 6.53 2.27
CA ILE A 89 -3.93 6.34 2.66
C ILE A 89 -3.09 6.26 1.40
N ILE A 90 -2.01 7.02 1.34
CA ILE A 90 -1.03 6.98 0.25
C ILE A 90 0.26 6.39 0.80
N SER A 91 0.68 5.26 0.26
CA SER A 91 2.00 4.70 0.54
C SER A 91 3.05 5.39 -0.33
N ILE A 92 4.15 5.82 0.29
CA ILE A 92 5.26 6.49 -0.38
C ILE A 92 6.59 5.83 0.01
N ARG A 93 7.58 5.88 -0.87
CA ARG A 93 8.92 5.30 -0.64
C ARG A 93 10.00 6.21 -1.22
N ASN A 94 11.12 6.37 -0.52
CA ASN A 94 12.30 7.07 -1.02
C ASN A 94 13.36 6.12 -1.60
N ASP A 95 14.40 6.68 -2.20
CA ASP A 95 15.50 5.91 -2.83
C ASP A 95 16.31 5.06 -1.83
N GLN A 96 16.20 5.35 -0.54
CA GLN A 96 16.81 4.55 0.54
C GLN A 96 15.92 3.36 0.96
N GLY A 97 14.77 3.17 0.31
CA GLY A 97 13.82 2.10 0.63
C GLY A 97 12.93 2.38 1.84
N GLN A 98 12.98 3.57 2.43
CA GLN A 98 12.12 3.92 3.57
C GLN A 98 10.69 4.15 3.10
N GLU A 99 9.74 3.46 3.71
CA GLU A 99 8.31 3.61 3.43
C GLU A 99 7.59 4.47 4.46
N LYS A 100 6.60 5.23 4.00
CA LYS A 100 5.69 6.02 4.84
C LYS A 100 4.25 5.88 4.35
N LEU A 101 3.31 5.98 5.27
CA LEU A 101 1.87 6.00 4.99
C LEU A 101 1.35 7.40 5.33
N ILE A 102 0.70 8.03 4.36
CA ILE A 102 0.17 9.39 4.49
C ILE A 102 -1.35 9.32 4.46
N TYR A 103 -2.01 9.83 5.49
CA TYR A 103 -3.45 9.69 5.72
C TYR A 103 -4.16 11.00 5.38
N PHE A 104 -5.20 10.94 4.55
CA PHE A 104 -6.02 12.08 4.18
C PHE A 104 -7.48 11.84 4.60
N ASP A 105 -8.08 12.82 5.28
CA ASP A 105 -9.51 12.81 5.58
C ASP A 105 -10.28 13.36 4.37
N MET A 106 -11.03 12.48 3.72
CA MET A 106 -11.78 12.78 2.52
C MET A 106 -13.24 13.11 2.81
N THR A 107 -13.68 13.00 4.05
CA THR A 107 -15.09 13.05 4.46
C THR A 107 -15.77 14.34 4.01
N ASP A 108 -15.12 15.47 4.28
CA ASP A 108 -15.67 16.80 3.96
C ASP A 108 -15.72 17.06 2.46
N ILE A 109 -14.70 16.61 1.73
CA ILE A 109 -14.61 16.75 0.27
C ILE A 109 -15.71 15.90 -0.37
N TYR A 110 -15.83 14.63 0.01
CA TYR A 110 -16.86 13.73 -0.50
C TYR A 110 -18.26 14.22 -0.15
N ARG A 111 -18.49 14.71 1.07
CA ARG A 111 -19.78 15.29 1.47
C ARG A 111 -20.17 16.48 0.61
N LYS A 112 -19.22 17.38 0.30
CA LYS A 112 -19.47 18.57 -0.54
C LYS A 112 -19.70 18.18 -2.00
N LEU A 113 -18.79 17.42 -2.59
CA LEU A 113 -18.84 17.04 -4.01
C LEU A 113 -19.97 16.04 -4.32
N GLY A 114 -20.33 15.18 -3.37
CA GLY A 114 -21.48 14.28 -3.48
C GLY A 114 -22.82 15.01 -3.59
N LYS A 115 -22.89 16.28 -3.19
CA LYS A 115 -24.05 17.18 -3.34
C LYS A 115 -23.95 18.12 -4.54
N SER A 116 -22.91 17.97 -5.38
CA SER A 116 -22.72 18.80 -6.59
C SER A 116 -23.92 18.71 -7.53
N ARG A 117 -24.22 19.78 -8.27
CA ARG A 117 -25.24 19.78 -9.33
C ARG A 117 -24.81 18.96 -10.55
N ASP A 118 -23.50 18.77 -10.73
CA ASP A 118 -22.97 17.96 -11.83
C ASP A 118 -23.15 16.46 -11.57
N LYS A 119 -23.80 15.77 -12.52
CA LYS A 119 -24.13 14.34 -12.40
C LYS A 119 -22.88 13.46 -12.44
N LYS A 120 -21.87 13.83 -13.23
CA LYS A 120 -20.61 13.07 -13.31
C LYS A 120 -19.88 13.11 -11.98
N THR A 121 -19.69 14.30 -11.42
CA THR A 121 -19.09 14.53 -10.09
C THR A 121 -19.75 13.66 -9.03
N ARG A 122 -21.09 13.64 -8.94
CA ARG A 122 -21.81 12.80 -7.96
C ARG A 122 -21.53 11.31 -8.15
N LYS A 123 -21.49 10.83 -9.39
CA LYS A 123 -21.19 9.42 -9.69
C LYS A 123 -19.76 9.05 -9.32
N ASP A 124 -18.81 9.91 -9.65
CA ASP A 124 -17.40 9.70 -9.36
C ASP A 124 -17.16 9.65 -7.84
N ILE A 125 -17.78 10.56 -7.07
CA ILE A 125 -17.72 10.53 -5.60
C ILE A 125 -18.38 9.27 -5.03
N LYS A 126 -19.52 8.82 -5.57
CA LYS A 126 -20.15 7.58 -5.12
C LYS A 126 -19.21 6.37 -5.28
N ARG A 127 -18.52 6.28 -6.41
CA ARG A 127 -17.52 5.21 -6.66
C ARG A 127 -16.37 5.29 -5.66
N LEU A 128 -15.80 6.49 -5.46
CA LEU A 128 -14.75 6.69 -4.46
C LEU A 128 -15.20 6.27 -3.06
N ILE A 129 -16.42 6.60 -2.65
CA ILE A 129 -17.00 6.18 -1.37
C ILE A 129 -17.12 4.65 -1.29
N GLU A 130 -17.56 3.99 -2.35
CA GLU A 130 -17.75 2.52 -2.42
C GLU A 130 -16.43 1.75 -2.31
N ASP A 131 -15.32 2.34 -2.76
CA ASP A 131 -13.98 1.77 -2.66
C ASP A 131 -13.46 1.74 -1.20
N HIS A 132 -14.02 2.57 -0.31
CA HIS A 132 -13.60 2.57 1.10
C HIS A 132 -14.22 1.39 1.86
N LYS A 133 -13.36 0.58 2.48
CA LYS A 133 -13.77 -0.55 3.32
C LYS A 133 -13.40 -0.30 4.78
N PRO A 134 -14.18 -0.76 5.77
CA PRO A 134 -13.76 -0.75 7.16
C PRO A 134 -12.37 -1.37 7.29
N LEU A 135 -11.50 -0.78 8.11
CA LEU A 135 -10.25 -1.43 8.46
C LEU A 135 -10.60 -2.76 9.15
N GLU A 136 -10.15 -3.88 8.60
CA GLU A 136 -10.33 -5.18 9.25
C GLU A 136 -9.66 -5.09 10.63
N LYS A 137 -10.45 -5.30 11.69
CA LYS A 137 -9.89 -5.44 13.03
C LYS A 137 -9.12 -6.75 13.03
N GLU A 138 -7.86 -6.73 13.48
CA GLU A 138 -7.17 -7.99 13.73
C GLU A 138 -8.04 -8.84 14.66
N PRO A 139 -8.22 -10.14 14.37
CA PRO A 139 -8.97 -11.00 15.25
C PRO A 139 -8.33 -10.90 16.64
N ALA A 140 -9.13 -10.53 17.63
CA ALA A 140 -8.67 -10.47 19.01
C ALA A 140 -8.03 -11.82 19.33
N GLU A 141 -6.73 -11.82 19.64
CA GLU A 141 -6.05 -13.02 20.10
C GLU A 141 -6.89 -13.59 21.24
N SER A 142 -7.41 -14.79 21.02
CA SER A 142 -8.14 -15.53 22.03
C SER A 142 -7.16 -15.83 23.17
N VAL A 143 -7.31 -15.10 24.27
CA VAL A 143 -6.60 -15.30 25.54
C VAL A 143 -6.90 -16.69 26.10
#